data_AF-A0A7S2LJC2-F1
#
_entry.id   AF-A0A7S2LJC2-F1
#
_cell.length_a   1.000
_cell.length_b   1.000
_cell.length_c   1.000
_cell.angle_alpha   90.00
_cell.angle_beta   90.00
_cell.angle_gamma   90.00
#
_symmetry.space_group_name_H-M   'P 1'
#
loop_
_entity.id
_entity.type
_entity.pdbx_description
1 polymer ?
#
loop_
_entity_poly.entity_id
_entity_poly.type
_entity_poly.pdbx_seq_one_letter_code
_entity_poly.pdbx_strand_id
1 'polypeptide(L)'
;MIKMGVVWPLYSYVVALLHYQIHAFVPYVPFRSKEVNCRGSINKLRMSSDDDGGAKSDRIRRMLEQSWDESKMGIVPKTPENAAKAAAESIISSIESGKKLCLVDLKMPEYEVTSGEDFYDETLAVEFCIQLAKNIGKSDTPILLKNGKAQRVVQRVIDSREEAAKKEEEKAMKEDERIRKELNIADDVFDPASSEANPYADNDMMSSKTDNDNVKDTNDDKYSEKDSDEDDEIDTMLPSMGSMDIDAFRKQLTSNWESSSSTTDDDISLTSEVIPAVNEFKENDLNEIIDSSELESIEPESQSYRLGSLLGDEVVSSGADMFDDVIEAVDKCAIAETVDDDAIIILSSSTNEEMIAVRRLVAKSWESKALIFVNCKLDPMPREFSQAGAVVSYSLMPLALQNVENPDEESGMKIVVLRRYPMNW
;
A
#
# COMPACT_ATOMS: atom_id res chain seq x y z
N MET A 1 25.45 58.73 48.47
CA MET A 1 25.82 57.41 47.92
C MET A 1 24.88 56.36 48.53
N ILE A 2 23.78 56.05 47.84
CA ILE A 2 22.85 54.97 48.23
C ILE A 2 22.68 54.12 46.96
N LYS A 3 23.12 52.86 47.02
CA LYS A 3 22.94 51.89 45.94
C LYS A 3 21.49 51.43 45.93
N MET A 4 20.76 51.74 44.86
CA MET A 4 19.48 51.08 44.56
C MET A 4 19.78 49.71 43.94
N GLY A 5 19.48 48.65 44.68
CA GLY A 5 19.43 47.29 44.16
C GLY A 5 18.12 47.07 43.42
N VAL A 6 18.22 46.79 42.12
CA VAL A 6 17.12 46.34 41.29
C VAL A 6 16.75 44.93 41.74
N VAL A 7 15.62 44.82 42.42
CA VAL A 7 14.92 43.55 42.62
C VAL A 7 13.84 43.50 41.55
N TRP A 8 13.68 42.33 40.94
CA TRP A 8 12.55 41.74 40.21
C TRP A 8 13.06 40.99 38.95
N PRO A 9 12.47 39.83 38.54
CA PRO A 9 11.19 39.28 39.00
C PRO A 9 11.23 37.78 39.36
N LEU A 10 10.80 37.44 40.59
CA LEU A 10 10.27 36.11 40.93
C LEU A 10 8.82 35.92 40.44
N TYR A 11 8.23 36.93 39.80
CA TYR A 11 6.85 36.91 39.34
C TYR A 11 6.61 36.07 38.07
N SER A 12 7.64 35.77 37.28
CA SER A 12 7.48 34.96 36.05
C SER A 12 7.22 33.48 36.37
N TYR A 13 7.73 32.99 37.50
CA TYR A 13 7.62 31.57 37.86
C TYR A 13 6.25 31.18 38.44
N VAL A 14 5.54 32.13 39.06
CA VAL A 14 4.24 31.86 39.70
C VAL A 14 3.10 31.82 38.68
N VAL A 15 3.20 32.57 37.58
CA VAL A 15 2.19 32.52 36.50
C VAL A 15 2.30 31.24 35.66
N ALA A 16 3.51 30.68 35.51
CA ALA A 16 3.70 29.39 34.85
C ALA A 16 3.13 28.21 35.68
N LEU A 17 3.22 28.28 37.01
CA LEU A 17 2.65 27.26 37.90
C LEU A 17 1.12 27.35 38.01
N LEU A 18 0.53 28.55 37.89
CA LEU A 18 -0.92 28.72 37.94
C LEU A 18 -1.64 28.29 36.64
N HIS A 19 -0.99 28.36 35.47
CA HIS A 19 -1.57 27.80 34.24
C HIS A 19 -1.60 26.27 34.23
N TYR A 20 -0.71 25.61 34.97
CA TYR A 20 -0.67 24.15 35.04
C TYR A 20 -1.82 23.55 35.89
N GLN A 21 -2.49 24.35 36.71
CA GLN A 21 -3.42 23.85 37.73
C GLN A 21 -4.92 24.04 37.38
N ILE A 22 -5.25 24.69 36.25
CA ILE A 22 -6.64 24.97 35.86
C ILE A 22 -7.19 24.00 34.79
N HIS A 23 -6.37 23.10 34.22
CA HIS A 23 -6.87 22.06 33.30
C HIS A 23 -7.46 20.81 33.99
N ALA A 24 -7.69 20.84 35.30
CA ALA A 24 -8.25 19.72 36.05
C ALA A 24 -9.73 19.94 36.36
N PHE A 25 -10.62 19.66 35.40
CA PHE A 25 -11.90 18.95 35.58
C PHE A 25 -12.75 18.97 34.29
N VAL A 26 -12.24 18.40 33.20
CA VAL A 26 -13.17 17.80 32.23
C VAL A 26 -13.42 16.39 32.76
N PRO A 27 -14.65 16.00 33.13
CA PRO A 27 -14.94 14.63 33.52
C PRO A 27 -14.63 13.74 32.32
N TYR A 28 -13.46 13.10 32.37
CA TYR A 28 -13.11 11.98 31.52
C TYR A 28 -14.13 10.89 31.83
N VAL A 29 -15.13 10.75 30.97
CA VAL A 29 -15.95 9.53 30.94
C VAL A 29 -14.97 8.45 30.51
N PRO A 30 -14.55 7.53 31.38
CA PRO A 30 -13.74 6.42 30.92
C PRO A 30 -14.52 5.77 29.80
N PHE A 31 -13.94 5.73 28.61
CA PHE A 31 -14.39 4.85 27.54
C PHE A 31 -14.08 3.42 27.97
N ARG A 32 -14.71 2.96 29.07
CA ARG A 32 -15.40 1.68 28.99
C ARG A 32 -16.42 1.90 27.87
N SER A 33 -15.96 1.66 26.64
CA SER A 33 -16.71 0.74 25.82
C SER A 33 -17.14 -0.33 26.82
N LYS A 34 -18.42 -0.37 27.15
CA LYS A 34 -18.98 -1.68 27.38
C LYS A 34 -18.65 -2.36 26.05
N GLU A 35 -17.49 -3.01 26.00
CA GLU A 35 -17.45 -4.36 25.55
C GLU A 35 -18.69 -4.94 26.23
N VAL A 36 -19.81 -4.90 25.50
CA VAL A 36 -20.75 -6.00 25.52
C VAL A 36 -19.81 -7.17 25.61
N ASN A 37 -19.85 -7.85 26.75
CA ASN A 37 -18.92 -8.88 27.12
C ASN A 37 -19.16 -10.03 26.14
N CYS A 38 -18.77 -9.84 24.88
CA CYS A 38 -18.75 -10.80 23.81
C CYS A 38 -17.59 -11.76 24.04
N ARG A 39 -16.83 -11.63 25.15
CA ARG A 39 -16.01 -12.73 25.67
C ARG A 39 -16.84 -13.98 25.98
N GLY A 40 -18.18 -13.88 26.03
CA GLY A 40 -19.07 -15.04 26.09
C GLY A 40 -19.53 -15.62 24.74
N SER A 41 -19.43 -14.89 23.63
CA SER A 41 -19.93 -15.38 22.33
C SER A 41 -19.45 -14.55 21.13
N ILE A 42 -18.16 -14.20 21.07
CA ILE A 42 -17.45 -14.57 19.84
C ILE A 42 -17.47 -16.09 19.92
N ASN A 43 -18.59 -16.68 19.48
CA ASN A 43 -18.55 -18.01 18.93
C ASN A 43 -17.36 -17.92 18.01
N LYS A 44 -16.27 -18.56 18.46
CA LYS A 44 -15.23 -19.08 17.60
C LYS A 44 -16.05 -19.58 16.44
N LEU A 45 -16.07 -18.81 15.36
CA LEU A 45 -16.68 -19.19 14.11
C LEU A 45 -15.81 -20.38 13.74
N ARG A 46 -16.14 -21.54 14.32
CA ARG A 46 -15.77 -22.88 13.92
C ARG A 46 -16.51 -23.05 12.59
N MET A 47 -16.18 -22.17 11.66
CA MET A 47 -16.32 -22.42 10.25
C MET A 47 -15.31 -23.55 10.06
N SER A 48 -15.83 -24.68 9.61
CA SER A 48 -15.05 -25.87 9.29
C SER A 48 -13.73 -25.46 8.63
N SER A 49 -12.64 -26.05 9.10
CA SER A 49 -11.28 -25.79 8.65
C SER A 49 -11.01 -26.37 7.26
N ASP A 50 -12.00 -26.34 6.38
CA ASP A 50 -11.94 -26.94 5.06
C ASP A 50 -11.52 -25.83 4.08
N ASP A 51 -10.21 -25.58 4.09
CA ASP A 51 -9.32 -25.30 2.95
C ASP A 51 -9.58 -24.18 1.92
N ASP A 52 -10.50 -23.24 2.12
CA ASP A 52 -10.62 -22.09 1.19
C ASP A 52 -10.62 -20.72 1.90
N GLY A 53 -9.43 -20.29 2.34
CA GLY A 53 -9.21 -19.00 2.97
C GLY A 53 -9.55 -17.81 2.06
N GLY A 54 -9.39 -17.96 0.74
CA GLY A 54 -9.68 -16.92 -0.25
C GLY A 54 -11.18 -16.68 -0.45
N ALA A 55 -11.97 -17.76 -0.55
CA ALA A 55 -13.43 -17.64 -0.68
C ALA A 55 -14.08 -16.92 0.51
N LYS A 56 -13.48 -17.02 1.70
CA LYS A 56 -14.00 -16.41 2.92
C LYS A 56 -13.78 -14.89 2.97
N SER A 57 -12.58 -14.41 2.68
CA SER A 57 -12.30 -12.97 2.65
C SER A 57 -13.12 -12.29 1.56
N ASP A 58 -13.25 -12.93 0.40
CA ASP A 58 -14.09 -12.45 -0.70
C ASP A 58 -15.57 -12.42 -0.34
N ARG A 59 -16.07 -13.40 0.42
CA ARG A 59 -17.46 -13.38 0.92
C ARG A 59 -17.68 -12.16 1.82
N ILE A 60 -16.78 -11.89 2.77
CA ILE A 60 -16.88 -10.74 3.67
C ILE A 60 -16.82 -9.42 2.87
N ARG A 61 -15.91 -9.33 1.89
CA ARG A 61 -15.78 -8.17 0.99
C ARG A 61 -17.05 -7.93 0.17
N ARG A 62 -17.62 -8.95 -0.46
CA ARG A 62 -18.88 -8.80 -1.22
C ARG A 62 -20.04 -8.38 -0.33
N MET A 63 -20.10 -8.90 0.90
CA MET A 63 -21.13 -8.51 1.85
C MET A 63 -20.97 -7.04 2.29
N LEU A 64 -19.72 -6.60 2.53
CA LEU A 64 -19.37 -5.20 2.74
C LEU A 64 -19.94 -4.32 1.62
N GLU A 65 -19.58 -4.63 0.37
CA GLU A 65 -19.98 -3.87 -0.81
C GLU A 65 -21.49 -3.83 -1.00
N GLN A 66 -22.19 -4.95 -0.80
CA GLN A 66 -23.65 -5.00 -0.92
C GLN A 66 -24.38 -4.18 0.15
N SER A 67 -23.81 -4.12 1.35
CA SER A 67 -24.40 -3.37 2.47
C SER A 67 -24.06 -1.89 2.46
N TRP A 68 -23.19 -1.46 1.56
CA TRP A 68 -22.63 -0.12 1.56
C TRP A 68 -23.44 0.87 0.73
N ASP A 69 -23.90 1.95 1.38
CA ASP A 69 -24.53 3.08 0.69
C ASP A 69 -23.48 4.15 0.41
N GLU A 70 -22.92 4.17 -0.81
CA GLU A 70 -21.86 5.11 -1.19
C GLU A 70 -22.29 6.58 -1.02
N SER A 71 -23.58 6.87 -1.16
CA SER A 71 -24.12 8.22 -1.03
C SER A 71 -24.08 8.76 0.40
N LYS A 72 -24.17 7.88 1.40
CA LYS A 72 -24.21 8.24 2.83
C LYS A 72 -22.91 7.92 3.55
N MET A 73 -22.22 6.85 3.16
CA MET A 73 -21.06 6.30 3.87
C MET A 73 -19.73 6.65 3.18
N GLY A 74 -19.78 7.27 1.99
CA GLY A 74 -18.61 7.56 1.16
C GLY A 74 -18.23 6.38 0.26
N ILE A 75 -17.12 6.44 -0.46
CA ILE A 75 -16.71 5.32 -1.33
C ILE A 75 -16.21 4.15 -0.46
N VAL A 76 -16.61 2.91 -0.78
CA VAL A 76 -15.99 1.72 -0.15
C VAL A 76 -14.51 1.73 -0.49
N PRO A 77 -13.61 1.69 0.50
CA PRO A 77 -12.19 1.59 0.22
C PRO A 77 -11.86 0.21 -0.35
N LYS A 78 -11.97 0.06 -1.68
CA LYS A 78 -11.61 -1.16 -2.41
C LYS A 78 -10.11 -1.29 -2.65
N THR A 79 -9.43 -0.16 -2.76
CA THR A 79 -7.99 -0.05 -2.97
C THR A 79 -7.34 0.65 -1.77
N PRO A 80 -6.05 0.38 -1.48
CA PRO A 80 -5.31 1.09 -0.42
C PRO A 80 -5.34 2.61 -0.63
N GLU A 81 -5.37 3.07 -1.88
CA GLU A 81 -5.49 4.48 -2.26
C GLU A 81 -6.79 5.13 -1.78
N ASN A 82 -7.93 4.49 -2.08
CA ASN A 82 -9.24 4.99 -1.68
C ASN A 82 -9.39 4.98 -0.15
N ALA A 83 -8.88 3.94 0.51
CA ALA A 83 -8.82 3.84 1.97
C ALA A 83 -7.99 4.99 2.57
N ALA A 84 -6.80 5.21 2.02
CA ALA A 84 -5.87 6.22 2.49
C ALA A 84 -6.44 7.63 2.31
N LYS A 85 -7.10 7.90 1.19
CA LYS A 85 -7.76 9.19 0.92
C LYS A 85 -8.85 9.48 1.96
N ALA A 86 -9.73 8.52 2.21
CA ALA A 86 -10.79 8.67 3.21
C ALA A 86 -10.23 8.84 4.64
N ALA A 87 -9.17 8.11 4.98
CA ALA A 87 -8.48 8.25 6.26
C ALA A 87 -7.79 9.63 6.38
N ALA A 88 -7.15 10.11 5.31
CA ALA A 88 -6.46 11.39 5.28
C ALA A 88 -7.42 12.56 5.55
N GLU A 89 -8.58 12.60 4.91
CA GLU A 89 -9.61 13.64 5.16
C GLU A 89 -10.00 13.70 6.65
N SER A 90 -10.18 12.54 7.28
CA SER A 90 -10.53 12.42 8.70
C SER A 90 -9.39 12.86 9.61
N ILE A 91 -8.14 12.51 9.27
CA ILE A 91 -6.93 12.86 10.02
C ILE A 91 -6.64 14.36 9.90
N ILE A 92 -6.72 14.95 8.71
CA ILE A 92 -6.52 16.38 8.48
C ILE A 92 -7.50 17.18 9.34
N SER A 93 -8.79 16.82 9.30
CA SER A 93 -9.82 17.44 10.15
C SER A 93 -9.47 17.34 11.65
N SER A 94 -8.95 16.19 12.09
CA SER A 94 -8.51 15.95 13.47
C SER A 94 -7.32 16.84 13.84
N ILE A 95 -6.32 16.94 12.98
CA ILE A 95 -5.14 17.79 13.16
C ILE A 95 -5.53 19.27 13.21
N GLU A 96 -6.40 19.74 12.30
CA GLU A 96 -6.91 21.13 12.28
C GLU A 96 -7.64 21.49 13.57
N SER A 97 -8.32 20.53 14.19
CA SER A 97 -8.95 20.71 15.51
C SER A 97 -7.98 20.59 16.70
N GLY A 98 -6.68 20.53 16.44
CA GLY A 98 -5.61 20.51 17.44
C GLY A 98 -5.31 19.12 18.03
N LYS A 99 -5.81 18.04 17.42
CA LYS A 99 -5.51 16.67 17.85
C LYS A 99 -4.23 16.19 17.19
N LYS A 100 -3.24 15.84 18.00
CA LYS A 100 -1.93 15.38 17.51
C LYS A 100 -1.77 13.87 17.48
N LEU A 101 -2.56 13.13 18.26
CA LEU A 101 -2.53 11.66 18.26
C LEU A 101 -3.76 11.11 17.54
N CYS A 102 -3.55 10.53 16.37
CA CYS A 102 -4.60 9.94 15.54
C CYS A 102 -4.44 8.42 15.48
N LEU A 103 -5.53 7.68 15.72
CA LEU A 103 -5.58 6.24 15.53
C LEU A 103 -6.38 5.91 14.26
N VAL A 104 -5.83 5.02 13.44
CA VAL A 104 -6.41 4.48 12.22
C VAL A 104 -6.53 2.97 12.39
N ASP A 105 -7.74 2.44 12.32
CA ASP A 105 -8.02 1.03 12.57
C ASP A 105 -8.81 0.42 11.41
N LEU A 106 -8.10 -0.19 10.46
CA LEU A 106 -8.66 -0.73 9.24
C LEU A 106 -9.46 -2.02 9.48
N LYS A 107 -9.23 -2.79 10.55
CA LYS A 107 -9.92 -4.07 10.86
C LYS A 107 -10.12 -5.03 9.69
N MET A 108 -9.28 -4.92 8.67
CA MET A 108 -9.24 -5.81 7.54
C MET A 108 -8.12 -6.83 7.81
N PRO A 109 -8.36 -8.14 7.61
CA PRO A 109 -7.37 -9.17 7.91
C PRO A 109 -6.01 -8.92 7.25
N GLU A 110 -6.02 -8.40 6.03
CA GLU A 110 -4.83 -8.08 5.23
C GLU A 110 -3.94 -7.01 5.87
N TYR A 111 -4.53 -6.16 6.72
CA TYR A 111 -3.86 -5.02 7.33
C TYR A 111 -3.67 -5.19 8.84
N GLU A 112 -4.29 -6.19 9.47
CA GLU A 112 -4.28 -6.39 10.92
C GLU A 112 -3.33 -7.52 11.33
N VAL A 113 -2.19 -7.17 11.93
CA VAL A 113 -1.16 -8.13 12.42
C VAL A 113 -1.73 -9.19 13.36
N THR A 114 -2.81 -8.88 14.08
CA THR A 114 -3.40 -9.83 15.03
C THR A 114 -4.14 -10.99 14.37
N SER A 115 -4.45 -10.88 13.07
CA SER A 115 -5.10 -11.93 12.29
C SER A 115 -4.21 -13.15 12.07
N GLY A 116 -2.89 -12.99 12.27
CA GLY A 116 -1.87 -14.01 12.03
C GLY A 116 -1.01 -13.67 10.82
N GLU A 117 0.18 -14.27 10.77
CA GLU A 117 1.18 -14.04 9.71
C GLU A 117 0.66 -14.48 8.33
N ASP A 118 -0.27 -15.44 8.27
CA ASP A 118 -0.84 -15.94 7.01
C ASP A 118 -1.81 -14.95 6.35
N PHE A 119 -2.39 -14.03 7.15
CA PHE A 119 -3.39 -13.07 6.66
C PHE A 119 -2.82 -11.67 6.52
N TYR A 120 -1.86 -11.29 7.35
CA TYR A 120 -1.29 -9.96 7.34
C TYR A 120 -0.29 -9.79 6.19
N ASP A 121 -0.57 -8.83 5.31
CA ASP A 121 0.36 -8.41 4.25
C ASP A 121 0.98 -7.06 4.62
N GLU A 122 2.23 -7.11 5.10
CA GLU A 122 3.00 -5.93 5.46
C GLU A 122 3.21 -4.98 4.27
N THR A 123 3.29 -5.51 3.04
CA THR A 123 3.49 -4.70 1.84
C THR A 123 2.25 -3.87 1.55
N LEU A 124 1.06 -4.49 1.58
CA LEU A 124 -0.21 -3.78 1.39
C LEU A 124 -0.45 -2.75 2.48
N ALA A 125 -0.09 -3.07 3.72
CA ALA A 125 -0.22 -2.13 4.83
C ALA A 125 0.70 -0.91 4.68
N VAL A 126 1.92 -1.09 4.19
CA VAL A 126 2.84 0.01 3.89
C VAL A 126 2.39 0.80 2.67
N GLU A 127 1.86 0.15 1.64
CA GLU A 127 1.29 0.82 0.47
C GLU A 127 0.13 1.75 0.87
N PHE A 128 -0.74 1.29 1.77
CA PHE A 128 -1.75 2.16 2.39
C PHE A 128 -1.10 3.36 3.10
N CYS A 129 -0.04 3.16 3.89
CA CYS A 129 0.65 4.25 4.58
C CYS A 129 1.33 5.25 3.62
N ILE A 130 1.87 4.78 2.49
CA ILE A 130 2.47 5.63 1.45
C ILE A 130 1.40 6.52 0.82
N GLN A 131 0.26 5.92 0.45
CA GLN A 131 -0.87 6.68 -0.08
C GLN A 131 -1.44 7.64 0.97
N LEU A 132 -1.40 7.26 2.25
CA LEU A 132 -1.82 8.13 3.34
C LEU A 132 -0.89 9.33 3.49
N ALA A 133 0.43 9.13 3.45
CA ALA A 133 1.43 10.19 3.48
C ALA A 133 1.23 11.18 2.32
N LYS A 134 1.03 10.67 1.09
CA LYS A 134 0.72 11.49 -0.10
C LYS A 134 -0.51 12.37 0.12
N ASN A 135 -1.62 11.77 0.59
CA ASN A 135 -2.89 12.48 0.76
C ASN A 135 -2.89 13.50 1.91
N ILE A 136 -2.01 13.36 2.91
CA ILE A 136 -1.86 14.35 3.98
C ILE A 136 -1.17 15.63 3.47
N GLY A 137 -0.51 15.57 2.31
CA GLY A 137 0.09 16.74 1.64
C GLY A 137 1.37 17.26 2.30
N LYS A 138 1.98 16.46 3.19
CA LYS A 138 3.23 16.79 3.87
C LYS A 138 4.39 16.11 3.16
N SER A 139 5.33 16.90 2.65
CA SER A 139 6.56 16.38 2.05
C SER A 139 7.37 15.61 3.09
N ASP A 140 7.85 14.43 2.69
CA ASP A 140 8.75 13.58 3.47
C ASP A 140 8.18 13.03 4.79
N THR A 141 6.91 12.60 4.80
CA THR A 141 6.31 12.00 6.01
C THR A 141 6.99 10.66 6.34
N PRO A 142 7.63 10.50 7.52
CA PRO A 142 8.23 9.24 7.92
C PRO A 142 7.17 8.18 8.23
N ILE A 143 7.36 6.98 7.68
CA ILE A 143 6.58 5.76 7.96
C ILE A 143 7.50 4.81 8.73
N LEU A 144 7.22 4.62 10.01
CA LEU A 144 8.01 3.78 10.90
C LEU A 144 7.46 2.35 10.92
N LEU A 145 8.26 1.43 10.42
CA LEU A 145 8.05 -0.02 10.53
C LEU A 145 8.64 -0.56 11.84
N LYS A 146 8.34 -1.81 12.18
CA LYS A 146 8.80 -2.48 13.41
C LYS A 146 10.32 -2.47 13.58
N ASN A 147 11.04 -3.03 12.61
CA ASN A 147 12.48 -3.26 12.67
C ASN A 147 13.14 -3.03 11.31
N GLY A 148 14.47 -2.93 11.31
CA GLY A 148 15.26 -2.63 10.11
C GLY A 148 15.21 -3.76 9.07
N LYS A 149 14.92 -4.99 9.50
CA LYS A 149 14.69 -6.12 8.59
C LYS A 149 13.39 -5.94 7.79
N ALA A 150 12.28 -5.64 8.46
CA ALA A 150 10.98 -5.40 7.84
C ALA A 150 11.07 -4.21 6.87
N GLN A 151 11.68 -3.10 7.31
CA GLN A 151 11.96 -1.93 6.47
C GLN A 151 12.70 -2.33 5.18
N ARG A 152 13.79 -3.10 5.28
CA ARG A 152 14.57 -3.53 4.10
C ARG A 152 13.84 -4.51 3.19
N VAL A 153 12.97 -5.36 3.73
CA VAL A 153 12.14 -6.27 2.93
C VAL A 153 11.12 -5.47 2.15
N VAL A 154 10.36 -4.63 2.84
CA VAL A 154 9.32 -3.78 2.24
C VAL A 154 9.90 -2.81 1.21
N GLN A 155 11.02 -2.16 1.52
CA GLN A 155 11.69 -1.25 0.58
C GLN A 155 12.04 -1.98 -0.72
N ARG A 156 12.63 -3.18 -0.64
CA ARG A 156 12.97 -3.97 -1.85
C ARG A 156 11.74 -4.33 -2.68
N VAL A 157 10.62 -4.65 -2.03
CA VAL A 157 9.37 -4.97 -2.72
C VAL A 157 8.81 -3.74 -3.42
N ILE A 158 8.83 -2.58 -2.77
CA ILE A 158 8.41 -1.31 -3.37
C ILE A 158 9.32 -0.94 -4.54
N ASP A 159 10.63 -0.96 -4.36
CA ASP A 159 11.60 -0.65 -5.42
C ASP A 159 11.41 -1.57 -6.64
N SER A 160 11.17 -2.87 -6.40
CA SER A 160 10.91 -3.85 -7.47
C SER A 160 9.60 -3.55 -8.22
N ARG A 161 8.55 -3.13 -7.52
CA ARG A 161 7.26 -2.74 -8.13
C ARG A 161 7.39 -1.44 -8.92
N GLU A 162 8.10 -0.44 -8.39
CA GLU A 162 8.38 0.80 -9.11
C GLU A 162 9.20 0.57 -10.37
N GLU A 163 10.21 -0.30 -10.31
CA GLU A 163 10.99 -0.67 -11.48
C GLU A 163 10.16 -1.45 -12.52
N ALA A 164 9.27 -2.34 -12.08
CA ALA A 164 8.35 -3.04 -12.96
C ALA A 164 7.38 -2.07 -13.65
N ALA A 165 6.79 -1.13 -12.91
CA ALA A 165 5.90 -0.11 -13.46
C ALA A 165 6.60 0.77 -14.51
N LYS A 166 7.84 1.23 -14.22
CA LYS A 166 8.65 1.99 -15.18
C LYS A 166 8.96 1.20 -16.45
N LYS A 167 9.25 -0.09 -16.34
CA LYS A 167 9.49 -0.97 -17.51
C LYS A 167 8.22 -1.17 -18.33
N GLU A 168 7.05 -1.24 -17.71
CA GLU A 168 5.77 -1.32 -18.41
C GLU A 168 5.45 -0.02 -19.14
N GLU A 169 5.65 1.12 -18.51
CA GLU A 169 5.49 2.44 -19.13
C GLU A 169 6.44 2.63 -20.32
N GLU A 170 7.72 2.24 -20.18
CA GLU A 170 8.69 2.29 -21.28
C GLU A 170 8.27 1.39 -22.47
N LYS A 171 7.71 0.21 -22.18
CA LYS A 171 7.18 -0.68 -23.22
C LYS A 171 5.96 -0.07 -23.91
N ALA A 172 5.03 0.51 -23.16
CA ALA A 172 3.86 1.19 -23.71
C ALA A 172 4.27 2.36 -24.61
N MET A 173 5.23 3.18 -24.17
CA MET A 173 5.73 4.31 -24.96
C MET A 173 6.42 3.88 -26.26
N LYS A 174 7.19 2.78 -26.23
CA LYS A 174 7.82 2.22 -27.44
C LYS A 174 6.80 1.65 -28.42
N GLU A 175 5.74 1.04 -27.92
CA GLU A 175 4.66 0.51 -28.76
C GLU A 175 3.88 1.65 -29.41
N ASP A 176 3.55 2.71 -28.67
CA ASP A 176 2.93 3.91 -29.22
C ASP A 176 3.81 4.59 -30.29
N GLU A 177 5.13 4.65 -30.07
CA GLU A 177 6.07 5.19 -31.07
C GLU A 177 6.10 4.31 -32.33
N ARG A 178 6.00 2.99 -32.18
CA ARG A 178 5.93 2.06 -33.30
C ARG A 178 4.63 2.24 -34.09
N ILE A 179 3.48 2.32 -33.42
CA ILE A 179 2.17 2.56 -34.05
C ILE A 179 2.19 3.89 -34.81
N ARG A 180 2.75 4.95 -34.22
CA ARG A 180 2.90 6.25 -34.90
C ARG A 180 3.78 6.18 -36.14
N LYS A 181 4.88 5.41 -36.10
CA LYS A 181 5.74 5.21 -37.28
C LYS A 181 5.02 4.42 -38.37
N GLU A 182 4.24 3.41 -38.02
CA GLU A 182 3.45 2.62 -38.98
C GLU A 182 2.33 3.46 -39.64
N LEU A 183 1.68 4.37 -38.89
CA LEU A 183 0.66 5.28 -39.43
C LEU A 183 1.25 6.34 -40.38
N ASN A 184 2.41 6.93 -40.05
CA ASN A 184 3.03 7.96 -40.90
C ASN A 184 3.51 7.40 -42.26
N ILE A 185 3.79 6.10 -42.37
CA ILE A 185 4.17 5.47 -43.64
C ILE A 185 2.97 5.36 -44.60
N ALA A 186 1.73 5.38 -44.09
CA ALA A 186 0.54 5.25 -44.93
C ALA A 186 0.14 6.54 -45.66
N ASP A 187 0.49 7.72 -45.13
CA ASP A 187 0.11 9.01 -45.71
C ASP A 187 1.03 9.48 -46.85
N ASP A 188 2.25 8.93 -46.97
CA ASP A 188 3.22 9.30 -48.02
C ASP A 188 3.04 8.52 -49.34
N VAL A 189 2.01 7.67 -49.46
CA VAL A 189 1.77 6.81 -50.64
C VAL A 189 0.57 7.27 -51.49
N PHE A 190 -0.10 8.37 -51.13
CA PHE A 190 -1.11 8.97 -51.99
C PHE A 190 -0.53 10.18 -52.73
N ASP A 191 0.14 9.91 -53.85
CA ASP A 191 0.50 10.89 -54.87
C ASP A 191 -0.55 10.83 -56.00
N PRO A 192 -1.70 11.52 -55.87
CA PRO A 192 -2.70 11.57 -56.93
C PRO A 192 -2.15 12.48 -58.02
N ALA A 193 -1.48 11.87 -58.99
CA ALA A 193 -1.23 12.36 -60.33
C ALA A 193 -1.97 13.69 -60.67
N SER A 194 -1.29 14.81 -60.43
CA SER A 194 -1.43 16.03 -61.22
C SER A 194 -0.06 16.27 -61.86
N SER A 195 0.24 15.65 -62.99
CA SER A 195 -0.10 16.18 -64.30
C SER A 195 -0.07 17.72 -64.33
N GLU A 196 1.11 18.31 -64.49
CA GLU A 196 1.27 19.37 -65.49
C GLU A 196 2.73 19.52 -65.90
N ALA A 197 2.93 19.53 -67.22
CA ALA A 197 4.20 19.43 -67.89
C ALA A 197 5.06 20.69 -67.70
N ASN A 198 6.36 20.51 -67.46
CA ASN A 198 7.33 21.58 -67.66
C ASN A 198 8.55 21.04 -68.45
N PRO A 199 8.74 21.43 -69.73
CA PRO A 199 9.92 21.08 -70.50
C PRO A 199 10.98 22.18 -70.41
N TYR A 200 12.25 21.76 -70.44
CA TYR A 200 13.50 22.55 -70.49
C TYR A 200 14.06 23.05 -69.14
N ALA A 201 15.11 22.36 -68.68
CA ALA A 201 16.41 23.00 -68.46
C ALA A 201 17.48 21.91 -68.30
N ASP A 202 18.33 21.82 -69.33
CA ASP A 202 19.68 21.26 -69.25
C ASP A 202 20.45 21.85 -68.06
N ASN A 203 21.18 20.99 -67.33
CA ASN A 203 22.54 21.28 -66.86
C ASN A 203 23.20 20.00 -66.28
N ASP A 204 23.96 19.36 -67.15
CA ASP A 204 25.36 18.97 -66.98
C ASP A 204 25.96 18.66 -65.58
N MET A 205 26.42 17.40 -65.48
CA MET A 205 27.82 16.99 -65.26
C MET A 205 28.48 17.13 -63.87
N MET A 206 28.67 15.98 -63.19
CA MET A 206 29.91 15.45 -62.55
C MET A 206 29.50 14.39 -61.50
N SER A 207 29.66 13.08 -61.73
CA SER A 207 30.90 12.27 -61.68
C SER A 207 31.52 12.09 -60.29
N SER A 208 31.08 11.04 -59.58
CA SER A 208 31.92 10.09 -58.81
C SER A 208 31.02 8.94 -58.33
N LYS A 209 31.08 7.71 -58.87
CA LYS A 209 32.04 6.61 -58.53
C LYS A 209 32.25 6.46 -57.01
N THR A 210 32.14 5.30 -56.37
CA THR A 210 31.82 3.91 -56.72
C THR A 210 31.78 3.15 -55.38
N ASP A 211 31.18 1.94 -55.39
CA ASP A 211 31.40 0.82 -54.48
C ASP A 211 30.82 0.90 -53.06
N ASN A 212 29.68 0.22 -52.86
CA ASN A 212 29.63 -0.76 -51.78
C ASN A 212 28.72 -1.93 -52.16
N ASP A 213 29.36 -2.98 -52.64
CA ASP A 213 28.85 -4.34 -52.68
C ASP A 213 28.48 -4.79 -51.26
N ASN A 214 27.33 -5.42 -51.08
CA ASN A 214 27.26 -6.88 -50.92
C ASN A 214 25.89 -7.26 -50.34
N VAL A 215 25.01 -7.65 -51.25
CA VAL A 215 23.76 -8.37 -51.00
C VAL A 215 24.12 -9.72 -50.39
N LYS A 216 23.52 -10.09 -49.26
CA LYS A 216 23.57 -11.47 -48.77
C LYS A 216 22.20 -11.95 -48.30
N ASP A 217 21.67 -12.83 -49.15
CA ASP A 217 20.93 -14.05 -48.86
C ASP A 217 19.62 -13.99 -48.05
N THR A 218 18.56 -14.04 -48.85
CA THR A 218 17.35 -14.84 -48.67
C THR A 218 17.56 -16.21 -48.00
N ASN A 219 16.77 -16.48 -46.96
CA ASN A 219 16.21 -17.79 -46.56
C ASN A 219 14.77 -17.45 -46.14
N ASP A 220 13.67 -17.84 -46.79
CA ASP A 220 13.20 -19.16 -47.25
C ASP A 220 13.21 -20.22 -46.13
N ASP A 221 12.03 -20.44 -45.53
CA ASP A 221 11.49 -21.69 -44.97
C ASP A 221 10.23 -21.34 -44.13
N LYS A 222 9.02 -21.34 -44.70
CA LYS A 222 8.15 -22.51 -44.94
C LYS A 222 7.63 -23.14 -43.64
N TYR A 223 6.50 -22.62 -43.13
CA TYR A 223 5.63 -23.38 -42.24
C TYR A 223 4.28 -23.61 -42.92
N SER A 224 4.04 -24.90 -43.13
CA SER A 224 2.86 -25.52 -43.72
C SER A 224 1.63 -25.34 -42.84
N GLU A 225 0.54 -24.88 -43.46
CA GLU A 225 -0.82 -25.20 -43.06
C GLU A 225 -0.98 -26.72 -42.99
N LYS A 226 -1.51 -27.20 -41.85
CA LYS A 226 -2.09 -28.53 -41.74
C LYS A 226 -3.46 -28.37 -41.11
N ASP A 227 -4.44 -28.34 -42.01
CA ASP A 227 -5.79 -28.81 -41.74
C ASP A 227 -5.72 -30.30 -41.37
N SER A 228 -6.30 -30.65 -40.24
CA SER A 228 -6.84 -31.99 -40.02
C SER A 228 -8.06 -31.91 -39.12
N ASP A 229 -9.21 -31.89 -39.77
CA ASP A 229 -10.48 -32.36 -39.24
C ASP A 229 -10.32 -33.81 -38.76
N GLU A 230 -10.49 -34.06 -37.46
CA GLU A 230 -10.98 -35.35 -36.97
C GLU A 230 -11.99 -35.08 -35.84
N ASP A 231 -13.26 -35.18 -36.23
CA ASP A 231 -14.37 -35.56 -35.36
C ASP A 231 -14.00 -36.84 -34.63
N ASP A 232 -14.07 -36.86 -33.29
CA ASP A 232 -14.29 -38.12 -32.58
C ASP A 232 -15.05 -37.92 -31.27
N GLU A 233 -15.87 -38.92 -31.02
CA GLU A 233 -17.06 -38.91 -30.21
C GLU A 233 -16.78 -38.87 -28.70
N ILE A 234 -17.77 -38.29 -28.01
CA ILE A 234 -18.04 -38.48 -26.59
C ILE A 234 -18.08 -39.97 -26.27
N ASP A 235 -17.19 -40.44 -25.38
CA ASP A 235 -17.56 -41.52 -24.46
C ASP A 235 -16.95 -41.34 -23.06
N THR A 236 -17.87 -41.39 -22.12
CA THR A 236 -17.73 -41.41 -20.67
C THR A 236 -16.86 -42.56 -20.16
N MET A 237 -15.69 -42.29 -19.56
CA MET A 237 -15.15 -43.07 -18.42
C MET A 237 -14.13 -42.24 -17.62
N LEU A 238 -14.50 -41.83 -16.40
CA LEU A 238 -13.61 -41.27 -15.39
C LEU A 238 -12.58 -42.34 -14.94
N PRO A 239 -11.26 -42.12 -15.10
CA PRO A 239 -10.29 -42.93 -14.39
C PRO A 239 -10.18 -42.43 -12.95
N SER A 240 -10.41 -43.36 -12.01
CA SER A 240 -10.08 -43.23 -10.60
C SER A 240 -8.63 -42.76 -10.43
N MET A 241 -8.44 -41.46 -10.18
CA MET A 241 -7.16 -40.87 -9.82
C MET A 241 -6.64 -41.56 -8.55
N GLY A 242 -5.57 -42.32 -8.72
CA GLY A 242 -4.80 -42.88 -7.61
C GLY A 242 -4.29 -41.75 -6.71
N SER A 243 -4.31 -42.01 -5.40
CA SER A 243 -3.78 -41.14 -4.37
C SER A 243 -2.31 -40.80 -4.69
N MET A 244 -2.08 -39.61 -5.25
CA MET A 244 -0.75 -39.03 -5.28
C MET A 244 -0.31 -38.82 -3.84
N ASP A 245 0.78 -39.47 -3.49
CA ASP A 245 1.35 -39.51 -2.14
C ASP A 245 1.81 -38.09 -1.77
N ILE A 246 1.01 -37.39 -0.97
CA ILE A 246 1.25 -36.01 -0.51
C ILE A 246 2.62 -35.89 0.17
N ASP A 247 3.15 -36.99 0.72
CA ASP A 247 4.48 -37.05 1.30
C ASP A 247 5.61 -36.97 0.26
N ALA A 248 5.38 -37.37 -0.99
CA ALA A 248 6.35 -37.19 -2.08
C ALA A 248 6.46 -35.70 -2.47
N PHE A 249 5.34 -34.99 -2.51
CA PHE A 249 5.31 -33.55 -2.79
C PHE A 249 5.93 -32.73 -1.63
N ARG A 250 5.61 -33.09 -0.37
CA ARG A 250 6.25 -32.47 0.80
C ARG A 250 7.75 -32.68 0.82
N LYS A 251 8.23 -33.88 0.48
CA LYS A 251 9.67 -34.17 0.38
C LYS A 251 10.35 -33.34 -0.71
N GLN A 252 9.69 -33.13 -1.85
CA GLN A 252 10.21 -32.33 -2.95
C GLN A 252 10.33 -30.83 -2.61
N LEU A 253 9.41 -30.29 -1.81
CA LEU A 253 9.50 -28.91 -1.31
C LEU A 253 10.62 -28.73 -0.28
N THR A 254 10.80 -29.69 0.63
CA THR A 254 11.89 -29.60 1.63
C THR A 254 13.28 -29.81 1.02
N SER A 255 13.42 -30.64 -0.02
CA SER A 255 14.71 -30.86 -0.68
C SER A 255 15.26 -29.62 -1.41
N ASN A 256 14.37 -28.71 -1.84
CA ASN A 256 14.77 -27.45 -2.47
C ASN A 256 15.30 -26.40 -1.48
N TRP A 257 15.05 -26.54 -0.18
CA TRP A 257 15.49 -25.58 0.83
C TRP A 257 16.79 -25.97 1.52
N GLU A 258 17.15 -27.26 1.56
CA GLU A 258 18.39 -27.73 2.18
C GLU A 258 19.63 -27.69 1.27
N SER A 259 19.48 -27.27 0.00
CA SER A 259 20.55 -27.31 -0.99
C SER A 259 21.11 -25.92 -1.32
N SER A 260 21.82 -25.29 -0.38
CA SER A 260 22.67 -24.13 -0.69
C SER A 260 24.02 -24.18 0.03
N SER A 261 24.84 -25.18 -0.32
CA SER A 261 26.30 -25.09 -0.17
C SER A 261 27.05 -26.00 -1.14
N SER A 262 26.99 -25.69 -2.44
CA SER A 262 28.10 -25.97 -3.36
C SER A 262 27.79 -25.39 -4.74
N THR A 263 28.70 -24.53 -5.20
CA THR A 263 28.80 -23.98 -6.54
C THR A 263 28.98 -25.07 -7.59
N THR A 264 28.12 -25.09 -8.62
CA THR A 264 28.47 -25.38 -10.02
C THR A 264 27.31 -24.91 -10.91
N ASP A 265 27.68 -24.14 -11.93
CA ASP A 265 26.83 -23.72 -13.06
C ASP A 265 26.31 -24.95 -13.80
N ASP A 266 25.01 -24.98 -14.13
CA ASP A 266 24.48 -25.62 -15.35
C ASP A 266 23.03 -25.19 -15.62
N ASP A 267 22.77 -24.95 -16.91
CA ASP A 267 21.54 -24.48 -17.57
C ASP A 267 20.27 -25.27 -17.23
N ILE A 268 19.18 -24.57 -16.88
CA ILE A 268 17.83 -25.13 -16.91
C ILE A 268 16.83 -24.13 -17.52
N SER A 269 16.31 -24.53 -18.68
CA SER A 269 15.22 -23.95 -19.45
C SER A 269 13.89 -23.98 -18.69
N LEU A 270 13.20 -22.84 -18.59
CA LEU A 270 11.86 -22.70 -18.01
C LEU A 270 10.83 -22.43 -19.11
N THR A 271 9.93 -23.39 -19.30
CA THR A 271 8.73 -23.30 -20.15
C THR A 271 7.64 -22.51 -19.44
N SER A 272 7.14 -21.47 -20.12
CA SER A 272 6.07 -20.57 -19.68
C SER A 272 4.71 -21.13 -20.11
N GLU A 273 3.73 -21.18 -19.20
CA GLU A 273 2.32 -21.36 -19.53
C GLU A 273 1.42 -20.32 -18.84
N VAL A 274 0.76 -19.55 -19.70
CA VAL A 274 -0.67 -19.17 -19.76
C VAL A 274 -1.31 -18.37 -18.60
N ILE A 275 -1.55 -17.08 -18.87
CA ILE A 275 -2.53 -16.21 -18.19
C ILE A 275 -3.69 -15.95 -19.18
N PRO A 276 -4.97 -16.08 -18.77
CA PRO A 276 -6.11 -15.83 -19.65
C PRO A 276 -6.49 -14.34 -19.74
N ALA A 277 -6.99 -13.98 -20.92
CA ALA A 277 -7.33 -12.66 -21.40
C ALA A 277 -8.47 -11.95 -20.63
N VAL A 278 -8.35 -10.62 -20.51
CA VAL A 278 -9.36 -9.70 -19.97
C VAL A 278 -10.01 -8.93 -21.13
N ASN A 279 -11.32 -8.78 -21.01
CA ASN A 279 -12.30 -8.33 -21.99
C ASN A 279 -12.07 -6.97 -22.65
N GLU A 280 -12.47 -6.92 -23.93
CA GLU A 280 -12.70 -5.76 -24.78
C GLU A 280 -13.55 -4.66 -24.11
N PHE A 281 -13.01 -3.45 -24.03
CA PHE A 281 -13.78 -2.23 -23.83
C PHE A 281 -13.81 -1.42 -25.13
N LYS A 282 -15.03 -1.02 -25.50
CA LYS A 282 -15.37 -0.32 -26.75
C LYS A 282 -14.77 1.09 -26.78
N GLU A 283 -13.92 1.33 -27.77
CA GLU A 283 -13.58 2.66 -28.26
C GLU A 283 -14.80 3.27 -28.93
N ASN A 284 -15.30 4.38 -28.39
CA ASN A 284 -15.97 5.42 -29.15
C ASN A 284 -15.89 6.71 -28.31
N ASP A 285 -15.58 7.80 -29.00
CA ASP A 285 -15.47 9.19 -28.55
C ASP A 285 -14.12 9.60 -27.94
N LEU A 286 -13.19 10.07 -28.79
CA LEU A 286 -12.21 11.12 -28.48
C LEU A 286 -11.54 11.62 -29.77
N ASN A 287 -12.20 12.55 -30.46
CA ASN A 287 -11.58 13.41 -31.48
C ASN A 287 -11.86 14.87 -31.10
N GLU A 288 -11.12 15.38 -30.11
CA GLU A 288 -11.01 16.81 -29.84
C GLU A 288 -9.54 17.17 -29.54
N ILE A 289 -8.84 17.54 -30.61
CA ILE A 289 -7.79 18.56 -30.73
C ILE A 289 -7.08 18.93 -29.41
N ILE A 290 -5.90 18.34 -29.16
CA ILE A 290 -4.98 18.79 -28.11
C ILE A 290 -3.77 19.47 -28.77
N ASP A 291 -3.64 20.76 -28.46
CA ASP A 291 -2.56 21.67 -28.82
C ASP A 291 -1.23 21.19 -28.19
N SER A 292 -0.23 20.91 -29.02
CA SER A 292 0.96 20.11 -28.65
C SER A 292 2.16 20.93 -28.19
N SER A 293 1.98 22.11 -27.59
CA SER A 293 3.08 23.06 -27.33
C SER A 293 3.49 23.25 -25.87
N GLU A 294 3.05 22.42 -24.93
CA GLU A 294 3.37 22.57 -23.50
C GLU A 294 3.85 21.25 -22.86
N LEU A 295 4.91 20.67 -23.42
CA LEU A 295 5.70 19.62 -22.76
C LEU A 295 6.67 20.30 -21.79
N GLU A 296 6.14 20.82 -20.69
CA GLU A 296 6.95 21.10 -19.50
C GLU A 296 7.54 19.77 -19.01
N SER A 297 8.86 19.76 -18.81
CA SER A 297 9.58 18.62 -18.26
C SER A 297 8.99 18.23 -16.91
N ILE A 298 8.29 17.09 -16.86
CA ILE A 298 7.83 16.46 -15.62
C ILE A 298 9.10 16.05 -14.86
N GLU A 299 9.57 16.90 -13.96
CA GLU A 299 10.58 16.51 -12.99
C GLU A 299 9.97 15.38 -12.14
N PRO A 300 10.70 14.28 -11.90
CA PRO A 300 10.17 13.17 -11.15
C PRO A 300 9.74 13.66 -9.77
N GLU A 301 8.44 13.54 -9.48
CA GLU A 301 7.86 13.96 -8.20
C GLU A 301 8.70 13.39 -7.05
N SER A 302 9.31 14.29 -6.28
CA SER A 302 10.14 13.90 -5.15
C SER A 302 9.31 13.06 -4.20
N GLN A 303 9.79 11.85 -3.86
CA GLN A 303 9.07 10.91 -3.00
C GLN A 303 8.54 11.62 -1.75
N SER A 304 7.21 11.58 -1.54
CA SER A 304 6.54 12.31 -0.46
C SER A 304 6.68 11.64 0.91
N TYR A 305 7.46 10.56 1.02
CA TYR A 305 7.54 9.71 2.20
C TYR A 305 8.95 9.16 2.39
N ARG A 306 9.25 8.76 3.64
CA ARG A 306 10.49 8.07 4.00
C ARG A 306 10.19 6.86 4.87
N LEU A 307 10.65 5.69 4.45
CA LEU A 307 10.55 4.49 5.28
C LEU A 307 11.64 4.52 6.36
N GLY A 308 11.21 4.31 7.60
CA GLY A 308 12.09 4.20 8.77
C GLY A 308 11.77 2.96 9.59
N SER A 309 12.59 2.71 10.60
CA SER A 309 12.40 1.62 11.54
C SER A 309 12.34 2.16 12.96
N LEU A 310 11.36 1.69 13.74
CA LEU A 310 11.13 2.09 15.11
C LEU A 310 12.30 1.67 16.02
N LEU A 311 12.85 0.47 15.80
CA LEU A 311 13.95 -0.10 16.59
C LEU A 311 15.29 -0.17 15.83
N GLY A 312 15.32 0.23 14.55
CA GLY A 312 16.49 0.05 13.69
C GLY A 312 16.90 -1.42 13.53
N ASP A 313 18.21 -1.66 13.40
CA ASP A 313 18.84 -2.99 13.42
C ASP A 313 19.41 -3.34 14.81
N GLU A 314 18.99 -2.63 15.86
CA GLU A 314 19.48 -2.84 17.23
C GLU A 314 18.99 -4.17 17.81
N VAL A 315 19.85 -4.81 18.60
CA VAL A 315 19.54 -6.06 19.28
C VAL A 315 18.94 -5.73 20.65
N VAL A 316 17.63 -5.86 20.77
CA VAL A 316 16.92 -5.67 22.04
C VAL A 316 17.03 -6.94 22.87
N SER A 317 17.52 -6.84 24.10
CA SER A 317 17.55 -7.99 25.01
C SER A 317 16.14 -8.39 25.44
N SER A 318 15.88 -9.68 25.64
CA SER A 318 14.59 -10.15 26.21
C SER A 318 14.55 -10.12 27.74
N GLY A 319 15.55 -9.49 28.37
CA GLY A 319 15.79 -9.54 29.81
C GLY A 319 15.22 -8.36 30.58
N ALA A 320 15.78 -8.10 31.77
CA ALA A 320 15.42 -6.95 32.58
C ALA A 320 15.81 -5.62 31.91
N ASP A 321 16.84 -5.64 31.06
CA ASP A 321 17.40 -4.47 30.38
C ASP A 321 16.64 -4.09 29.10
N MET A 322 15.67 -4.91 28.67
CA MET A 322 14.84 -4.71 27.46
C MET A 322 14.26 -3.31 27.35
N PHE A 323 13.83 -2.73 28.48
CA PHE A 323 13.21 -1.42 28.51
C PHE A 323 14.19 -0.30 28.13
N ASP A 324 15.41 -0.36 28.67
CA ASP A 324 16.44 0.64 28.40
C ASP A 324 17.01 0.48 26.99
N ASP A 325 17.22 -0.77 26.55
CA ASP A 325 17.64 -1.09 25.18
C ASP A 325 16.67 -0.52 24.12
N VAL A 326 15.35 -0.70 24.34
CA VAL A 326 14.33 -0.17 23.43
C VAL A 326 14.34 1.36 23.42
N ILE A 327 14.50 2.01 24.58
CA ILE A 327 14.54 3.47 24.66
C ILE A 327 15.76 4.01 23.90
N GLU A 328 16.93 3.41 24.09
CA GLU A 328 18.15 3.77 23.38
C GLU A 328 17.99 3.57 21.86
N ALA A 329 17.44 2.43 21.44
CA ALA A 329 17.18 2.14 20.03
C ALA A 329 16.22 3.16 19.40
N VAL A 330 15.12 3.51 20.07
CA VAL A 330 14.14 4.49 19.58
C VAL A 330 14.74 5.89 19.52
N ASP A 331 15.48 6.29 20.55
CA ASP A 331 16.13 7.59 20.58
C ASP A 331 17.18 7.74 19.47
N LYS A 332 17.84 6.64 19.08
CA LYS A 332 18.83 6.58 18.01
C LYS A 332 18.23 6.45 16.61
N CYS A 333 17.16 5.68 16.43
CA CYS A 333 16.69 5.24 15.11
C CYS A 333 15.34 5.83 14.68
N ALA A 334 14.36 5.96 15.59
CA ALA A 334 12.96 6.23 15.21
C ALA A 334 12.74 7.66 14.69
N ILE A 335 13.60 8.59 15.09
CA ILE A 335 13.53 9.99 14.68
C ILE A 335 14.95 10.40 14.29
N ALA A 336 15.30 10.21 13.02
CA ALA A 336 16.27 11.13 12.44
C ALA A 336 15.64 12.52 12.61
N GLU A 337 16.26 13.40 13.37
CA GLU A 337 15.75 14.74 13.73
C GLU A 337 15.70 15.66 12.50
N THR A 338 15.00 15.27 11.45
CA THR A 338 14.56 16.23 10.44
C THR A 338 13.57 17.15 11.15
N VAL A 339 14.01 18.40 11.30
CA VAL A 339 13.30 19.48 11.99
C VAL A 339 11.93 19.74 11.35
N ASP A 340 11.76 19.30 10.10
CA ASP A 340 10.66 19.68 9.22
C ASP A 340 9.52 18.65 9.13
N ASP A 341 9.59 17.49 9.84
CA ASP A 341 8.47 16.55 9.76
C ASP A 341 7.30 16.99 10.65
N ASP A 342 6.18 17.38 10.05
CA ASP A 342 4.98 17.75 10.80
C ASP A 342 4.12 16.53 11.23
N ALA A 343 4.35 15.35 10.65
CA ALA A 343 3.60 14.13 10.94
C ALA A 343 4.51 12.89 10.91
N ILE A 344 4.16 11.86 11.69
CA ILE A 344 4.84 10.55 11.69
C ILE A 344 3.77 9.47 11.65
N ILE A 345 3.90 8.52 10.71
CA ILE A 345 3.03 7.35 10.60
C ILE A 345 3.74 6.16 11.24
N ILE A 346 3.04 5.43 12.12
CA ILE A 346 3.57 4.28 12.85
C ILE A 346 2.68 3.09 12.52
N LEU A 347 3.28 2.03 11.97
CA LEU A 347 2.55 0.87 11.48
C LEU A 347 2.58 -0.30 12.48
N SER A 348 1.41 -0.85 12.76
CA SER A 348 1.18 -2.21 13.27
C SER A 348 1.95 -2.63 14.54
N SER A 349 2.20 -1.71 15.46
CA SER A 349 2.84 -2.04 16.74
C SER A 349 1.94 -2.93 17.61
N SER A 350 2.45 -4.09 18.02
CA SER A 350 1.74 -5.13 18.77
C SER A 350 2.57 -5.85 19.85
N THR A 351 3.90 -5.86 19.77
CA THR A 351 4.74 -6.54 20.78
C THR A 351 5.05 -5.64 21.98
N ASN A 352 5.56 -6.22 23.07
CA ASN A 352 5.88 -5.45 24.27
C ASN A 352 6.99 -4.42 24.03
N GLU A 353 8.00 -4.80 23.24
CA GLU A 353 9.10 -3.94 22.83
C GLU A 353 8.57 -2.76 22.02
N GLU A 354 7.71 -3.02 21.04
CA GLU A 354 7.08 -2.01 20.22
C GLU A 354 6.18 -1.08 21.04
N MET A 355 5.48 -1.60 22.06
CA MET A 355 4.67 -0.80 22.96
C MET A 355 5.53 0.14 23.83
N ILE A 356 6.69 -0.31 24.30
CA ILE A 356 7.65 0.55 25.01
C ILE A 356 8.15 1.64 24.05
N ALA A 357 8.47 1.26 22.82
CA ALA A 357 8.94 2.19 21.81
C ALA A 357 7.90 3.25 21.43
N VAL A 358 6.65 2.85 21.22
CA VAL A 358 5.52 3.75 20.99
C VAL A 358 5.33 4.72 22.15
N ARG A 359 5.40 4.25 23.40
CA ARG A 359 5.28 5.12 24.58
C ARG A 359 6.41 6.14 24.65
N ARG A 360 7.65 5.71 24.37
CA ARG A 360 8.82 6.60 24.30
C ARG A 360 8.64 7.65 23.19
N LEU A 361 8.20 7.22 22.01
CA LEU A 361 7.98 8.08 20.86
C LEU A 361 6.88 9.12 21.12
N VAL A 362 5.75 8.69 21.69
CA VAL A 362 4.68 9.60 22.12
C VAL A 362 5.25 10.62 23.10
N ALA A 363 5.92 10.20 24.16
CA ALA A 363 6.49 11.10 25.16
C ALA A 363 7.48 12.12 24.56
N LYS A 364 8.23 11.75 23.52
CA LYS A 364 9.23 12.61 22.88
C LYS A 364 8.64 13.59 21.85
N SER A 365 7.61 13.18 21.09
CA SER A 365 7.21 13.90 19.87
C SER A 365 5.77 14.40 19.83
N TRP A 366 4.91 14.04 20.79
CA TRP A 366 3.49 14.40 20.74
C TRP A 366 3.21 15.92 20.80
N GLU A 367 4.14 16.71 21.35
CA GLU A 367 3.99 18.17 21.45
C GLU A 367 4.34 18.89 20.16
N SER A 368 5.22 18.33 19.32
CA SER A 368 5.72 18.98 18.10
C SER A 368 5.11 18.40 16.83
N LYS A 369 4.91 17.08 16.78
CA LYS A 369 4.51 16.36 15.56
C LYS A 369 3.16 15.66 15.74
N ALA A 370 2.41 15.51 14.65
CA ALA A 370 1.23 14.66 14.64
C ALA A 370 1.66 13.18 14.53
N LEU A 371 1.24 12.32 15.46
CA LEU A 371 1.51 10.88 15.42
C LEU A 371 0.26 10.13 14.96
N ILE A 372 0.40 9.36 13.89
CA ILE A 372 -0.67 8.60 13.25
C ILE A 372 -0.35 7.11 13.42
N PHE A 373 -1.16 6.41 14.20
CA PHE A 373 -0.99 4.98 14.46
C PHE A 373 -1.94 4.19 13.57
N VAL A 374 -1.40 3.33 12.71
CA VAL A 374 -2.17 2.50 11.78
C VAL A 374 -2.15 1.06 12.27
N ASN A 375 -3.32 0.53 12.60
CA ASN A 375 -3.54 -0.86 13.07
C ASN A 375 -2.68 -1.27 14.27
N CYS A 376 -2.28 -0.32 15.12
CA CYS A 376 -1.54 -0.62 16.33
C CYS A 376 -2.45 -1.25 17.39
N LYS A 377 -1.99 -2.36 17.97
CA LYS A 377 -2.68 -3.05 19.07
C LYS A 377 -2.26 -2.44 20.41
N LEU A 378 -2.94 -1.37 20.79
CA LEU A 378 -2.70 -0.66 22.05
C LEU A 378 -3.56 -1.26 23.18
N ASP A 379 -3.24 -2.49 23.62
CA ASP A 379 -3.96 -3.17 24.71
C ASP A 379 -3.01 -3.62 25.85
N PRO A 380 -3.04 -2.96 27.02
CA PRO A 380 -3.91 -1.84 27.37
C PRO A 380 -3.46 -0.54 26.68
N MET A 381 -4.42 0.35 26.43
CA MET A 381 -4.15 1.69 25.89
C MET A 381 -3.17 2.42 26.83
N PRO A 382 -2.01 2.89 26.35
CA PRO A 382 -1.05 3.57 27.20
C PRO A 382 -1.64 4.85 27.80
N ARG A 383 -1.25 5.18 29.03
CA ARG A 383 -1.78 6.36 29.74
C ARG A 383 -1.46 7.66 29.01
N GLU A 384 -0.32 7.69 28.32
CA GLU A 384 0.17 8.81 27.53
C GLU A 384 -0.83 9.17 26.41
N PHE A 385 -1.48 8.18 25.79
CA PHE A 385 -2.51 8.41 24.76
C PHE A 385 -3.73 9.11 25.34
N SER A 386 -4.15 8.71 26.55
CA SER A 386 -5.30 9.33 27.22
C SER A 386 -4.99 10.78 27.61
N GLN A 387 -3.77 11.06 28.06
CA GLN A 387 -3.32 12.40 28.46
C GLN A 387 -3.20 13.35 27.26
N ALA A 388 -2.62 12.87 26.16
CA ALA A 388 -2.48 13.63 24.92
C ALA A 388 -3.78 13.71 24.10
N GLY A 389 -4.87 13.12 24.60
CA GLY A 389 -6.20 13.21 24.00
C GLY A 389 -6.30 12.50 22.65
N ALA A 390 -5.74 11.28 22.56
CA ALA A 390 -5.78 10.47 21.34
C ALA A 390 -7.20 10.25 20.82
N VAL A 391 -7.36 10.37 19.51
CA VAL A 391 -8.65 10.24 18.83
C VAL A 391 -8.55 9.15 17.77
N VAL A 392 -9.53 8.24 17.77
CA VAL A 392 -9.75 7.33 16.63
C VAL A 392 -10.29 8.17 15.49
N SER A 393 -9.43 8.47 14.51
CA SER A 393 -9.76 9.35 13.39
C SER A 393 -10.44 8.56 12.27
N TYR A 394 -10.05 7.30 12.07
CA TYR A 394 -10.62 6.43 11.05
C TYR A 394 -10.72 5.00 11.59
N SER A 395 -11.87 4.35 11.45
CA SER A 395 -12.02 2.95 11.80
C SER A 395 -13.05 2.26 10.93
N LEU A 396 -12.68 1.11 10.35
CA LEU A 396 -13.65 0.19 9.76
C LEU A 396 -14.08 -0.76 10.87
N MET A 397 -15.38 -0.92 11.12
CA MET A 397 -15.85 -1.86 12.14
C MET A 397 -16.85 -2.83 11.50
N PRO A 398 -16.50 -4.11 11.32
CA PRO A 398 -17.49 -5.10 10.95
C PRO A 398 -18.48 -5.26 12.11
N LEU A 399 -19.67 -4.70 11.97
CA LEU A 399 -20.79 -5.10 12.80
C LEU A 399 -21.38 -6.39 12.21
N ALA A 400 -21.79 -7.30 13.08
CA ALA A 400 -22.65 -8.40 12.69
C ALA A 400 -24.03 -8.07 13.28
N LEU A 401 -25.02 -7.82 12.41
CA LEU A 401 -26.40 -7.76 12.86
C LEU A 401 -26.85 -9.19 13.12
N GLN A 402 -26.96 -9.58 14.38
CA GLN A 402 -27.64 -10.81 14.76
C GLN A 402 -29.13 -10.52 14.74
N ASN A 403 -29.90 -11.28 13.95
CA ASN A 403 -31.35 -11.17 13.94
C ASN A 403 -31.85 -11.57 15.33
N VAL A 404 -32.38 -10.59 16.08
CA VAL A 404 -32.85 -10.81 17.45
C VAL A 404 -34.09 -11.70 17.46
N GLU A 405 -34.88 -11.69 16.39
CA GLU A 405 -36.14 -12.42 16.30
C GLU A 405 -35.93 -13.90 15.94
N ASN A 406 -34.92 -14.22 15.13
CA ASN A 406 -34.56 -15.58 14.74
C ASN A 406 -33.03 -15.75 14.78
N PRO A 407 -32.46 -16.20 15.91
CA PRO A 407 -31.01 -16.43 16.01
C PRO A 407 -30.52 -17.58 15.12
N ASP A 408 -31.43 -18.44 14.65
CA ASP A 408 -31.14 -19.60 13.79
C ASP A 408 -31.26 -19.27 12.29
N GLU A 409 -31.86 -18.15 11.91
CA GLU A 409 -31.75 -17.66 10.54
C GLU A 409 -30.36 -17.07 10.35
N GLU A 410 -29.67 -17.42 9.26
CA GLU A 410 -28.44 -16.74 8.83
C GLU A 410 -28.75 -15.26 8.59
N SER A 411 -28.72 -14.48 9.65
CA SER A 411 -28.87 -13.04 9.60
C SER A 411 -27.71 -12.53 8.78
N GLY A 412 -28.01 -11.94 7.62
CA GLY A 412 -26.99 -11.36 6.76
C GLY A 412 -26.11 -10.43 7.57
N MET A 413 -24.82 -10.75 7.67
CA MET A 413 -23.83 -9.93 8.36
C MET A 413 -23.79 -8.55 7.68
N LYS A 414 -24.17 -7.49 8.38
CA LYS A 414 -24.16 -6.11 7.87
C LYS A 414 -23.00 -5.34 8.48
N ILE A 415 -22.02 -4.98 7.68
CA ILE A 415 -20.83 -4.30 8.16
C ILE A 415 -21.09 -2.79 8.22
N VAL A 416 -20.73 -2.14 9.33
CA VAL A 416 -20.99 -0.71 9.58
C VAL A 416 -19.67 0.01 9.78
N VAL A 417 -19.23 0.76 8.78
CA VAL A 417 -18.03 1.58 8.93
C VAL A 417 -18.32 2.83 9.74
N LEU A 418 -17.46 3.09 10.73
CA LEU A 418 -17.57 4.19 11.66
C LEU A 418 -16.48 5.22 11.34
N ARG A 419 -16.80 6.24 10.54
CA ARG A 419 -15.88 7.37 10.27
C ARG A 419 -15.86 8.34 11.44
N ARG A 420 -15.05 8.11 12.47
CA ARG A 420 -15.22 8.76 13.79
C ARG A 420 -14.95 10.26 13.91
N TYR A 421 -14.43 10.95 12.89
CA TYR A 421 -14.07 12.37 13.02
C TYR A 421 -14.42 13.24 11.80
N PRO A 422 -14.97 14.48 11.99
CA PRO A 422 -15.42 15.07 13.26
C PRO A 422 -16.61 14.31 13.85
N MET A 423 -16.92 14.44 15.13
CA MET A 423 -17.94 13.62 15.84
C MET A 423 -19.41 13.90 15.42
N ASN A 424 -19.64 14.75 14.42
CA ASN A 424 -20.94 15.40 14.14
C ASN A 424 -21.68 14.84 12.90
N TRP A 425 -21.47 13.59 12.50
CA TRP A 425 -22.14 12.91 11.37
C TRP A 425 -23.33 12.10 11.87
#